data_AF-A0A7C3EGK8-F1
#
_entry.id   AF-A0A7C3EGK8-F1
#
_cell.length_a   1.000
_cell.length_b   1.000
_cell.length_c   1.000
_cell.angle_alpha   90.00
_cell.angle_beta   90.00
_cell.angle_gamma   90.00
#
_symmetry.space_group_name_H-M   'P 1'
#
loop_
_entity.id
_entity.type
_entity.pdbx_description
1 polymer ?
#
loop_
_entity_poly.entity_id
_entity_poly.type
_entity_poly.pdbx_seq_one_letter_code
_entity_poly.pdbx_strand_id
1 'polypeptide(L)'
;MQKLCLRLLLIIVLACILAAVTLCPAGIGVGAVTVVHAEDVSYLLDLDPDAVSNQDLYDRAVMLEDHYQAYHCVNGIIWEAWYAEASDAQPSFYGTGGDSAIFSGFYLAGAVYRFLTTRSAGDLEAVFEAARGLHLLTHVSGTPGVIARCAFPAAQASKWRYPEAWQDRIESGYVYKSPSDIPDIGNPSACYPEMIYYTRATRDQLTGILYGIGVALAELDPADYSAHAQTARTVQKVRDILYDVIYAVWRRLEATGFVIKDHTGATGSSAVVVSGLLKVLVLAVYREALKQRAGTGGQEYRRIDRMYNRAFSSSFCLNDGNAAAVFNRRSLRDDYYAFNLRFARSFTIHLLERNSRRRAIVVDYMHKHVWRYVQNHRNTHFIFLYAAASGDESRLNDALRSLRELSLRPLRNWSSPLHGKDYYPPLPVLLYGDVSAFVVPVHLRKPTGYFIWQKDPFETGVGPVNTEGLKEATGLDFILPYWMGRYYGFIDAP
;
A
#
# COMPACT_ATOMS: atom_id res chain seq x y z
N MET A 1 -20.64 57.02 8.94
CA MET A 1 -21.27 56.44 7.73
C MET A 1 -20.76 55.04 7.34
N GLN A 2 -20.07 54.27 8.20
CA GLN A 2 -19.62 52.90 7.87
C GLN A 2 -20.18 51.79 8.78
N LYS A 3 -21.06 52.12 9.73
CA LYS A 3 -21.71 51.13 10.63
C LYS A 3 -23.21 50.93 10.37
N LEU A 4 -23.81 51.63 9.39
CA LEU A 4 -25.21 51.44 8.99
C LEU A 4 -25.39 50.50 7.77
N CYS A 5 -24.40 50.39 6.88
CA CYS A 5 -24.51 49.52 5.70
C CYS A 5 -24.33 48.02 6.00
N LEU A 6 -23.69 47.66 7.12
CA LEU A 6 -23.42 46.25 7.45
C LEU A 6 -24.59 45.55 8.16
N ARG A 7 -25.57 46.30 8.69
CA ARG A 7 -26.77 45.73 9.33
C ARG A 7 -27.94 45.51 8.36
N LEU A 8 -27.97 46.18 7.20
CA LEU A 8 -28.99 45.94 6.18
C LEU A 8 -28.74 44.69 5.33
N LEU A 9 -27.47 44.30 5.13
CA LEU A 9 -27.15 43.10 4.35
C LEU A 9 -27.47 41.78 5.09
N LEU A 10 -27.52 41.83 6.43
CA LEU A 10 -27.81 40.64 7.25
C LEU A 10 -29.32 40.32 7.35
N ILE A 11 -30.21 41.28 7.06
CA ILE A 11 -31.67 41.10 7.14
C ILE A 11 -32.24 40.56 5.82
N ILE A 12 -31.57 40.80 4.68
CA ILE A 12 -32.04 40.33 3.36
C ILE A 12 -31.67 38.85 3.11
N VAL A 13 -30.59 38.34 3.71
CA VAL A 13 -30.18 36.93 3.53
C VAL A 13 -30.98 35.97 4.43
N LEU A 14 -31.50 36.44 5.57
CA LEU A 14 -32.35 35.61 6.46
C LEU A 14 -33.82 35.54 6.05
N ALA A 15 -34.30 36.41 5.16
CA ALA A 15 -35.68 36.39 4.66
C ALA A 15 -35.91 35.47 3.44
N CYS A 16 -34.84 34.99 2.79
CA CYS A 16 -34.95 34.09 1.63
C CYS A 16 -34.93 32.59 1.98
N ILE A 17 -34.76 32.23 3.26
CA ILE A 17 -34.67 30.82 3.72
C ILE A 17 -36.00 30.31 4.33
N LEU A 18 -37.03 31.15 4.44
CA LEU A 18 -38.28 30.81 5.14
C LEU A 18 -39.55 30.82 4.27
N ALA A 19 -39.43 30.88 2.95
CA ALA A 19 -40.58 30.87 2.05
C ALA A 19 -40.36 29.99 0.82
N ALA A 20 -40.17 28.68 1.04
CA ALA A 20 -40.49 27.70 0.01
C ALA A 20 -40.78 26.33 0.64
N VAL A 21 -41.99 25.85 0.37
CA VAL A 21 -42.43 24.45 0.43
C VAL A 21 -42.96 23.93 1.76
N THR A 22 -44.22 24.31 2.04
CA THR A 22 -45.24 23.34 2.49
C THR A 22 -46.46 23.51 1.61
N LEU A 23 -46.81 22.48 0.82
CA LEU A 23 -48.18 22.14 0.42
C LEU A 23 -48.14 20.75 -0.25
N CYS A 24 -48.67 19.74 0.45
CA CYS A 24 -49.09 18.47 -0.13
C CYS A 24 -50.18 18.68 -1.19
N PRO A 25 -50.27 17.75 -2.15
CA PRO A 25 -51.52 17.00 -2.27
C PRO A 25 -51.29 15.48 -2.26
N ALA A 26 -52.31 14.77 -1.78
CA ALA A 26 -52.38 13.33 -1.63
C ALA A 26 -52.81 12.60 -2.92
N GLY A 27 -52.39 11.34 -3.05
CA GLY A 27 -52.87 10.31 -4.00
C GLY A 27 -52.23 10.44 -5.39
N ILE A 28 -51.56 9.43 -5.95
CA ILE A 28 -52.04 8.09 -6.31
C ILE A 28 -50.79 7.25 -6.68
N GLY A 29 -50.80 5.96 -6.32
CA GLY A 29 -49.94 4.96 -6.98
C GLY A 29 -48.82 4.38 -6.12
N VAL A 30 -49.18 3.37 -5.32
CA VAL A 30 -48.23 2.43 -4.71
C VAL A 30 -47.51 1.69 -5.84
N GLY A 31 -46.33 2.17 -6.18
CA GLY A 31 -45.27 1.40 -6.81
C GLY A 31 -44.10 1.46 -5.86
N ALA A 32 -44.04 0.51 -4.92
CA ALA A 32 -42.83 0.27 -4.16
C ALA A 32 -41.73 -0.07 -5.17
N VAL A 33 -40.91 0.92 -5.54
CA VAL A 33 -39.58 0.62 -6.03
C VAL A 33 -38.85 0.12 -4.80
N THR A 34 -38.93 -1.19 -4.59
CA THR A 34 -37.97 -1.92 -3.78
C THR A 34 -36.61 -1.60 -4.37
N VAL A 35 -35.91 -0.63 -3.77
CA VAL A 35 -34.46 -0.50 -3.91
C VAL A 35 -33.89 -1.70 -3.17
N VAL A 36 -33.92 -2.85 -3.84
CA VAL A 36 -33.15 -4.01 -3.43
C VAL A 36 -31.68 -3.66 -3.65
N HIS A 37 -30.80 -4.09 -2.74
CA HIS A 37 -29.33 -4.10 -2.84
C HIS A 37 -28.54 -3.02 -2.07
N ALA A 38 -28.90 -2.74 -0.82
CA ALA A 38 -27.86 -2.54 0.19
C ALA A 38 -27.77 -3.85 0.99
N GLU A 39 -26.59 -4.49 1.05
CA GLU A 39 -26.38 -5.48 2.10
C GLU A 39 -26.43 -4.70 3.42
N ASP A 40 -27.34 -5.09 4.32
CA ASP A 40 -27.42 -4.47 5.63
C ASP A 40 -26.18 -4.89 6.44
N VAL A 41 -25.16 -4.03 6.43
CA VAL A 41 -23.93 -4.24 7.20
C VAL A 41 -24.09 -3.89 8.69
N SER A 42 -25.31 -3.69 9.19
CA SER A 42 -25.58 -3.45 10.61
C SER A 42 -25.12 -4.61 11.49
N TYR A 43 -25.14 -5.85 10.98
CA TYR A 43 -24.64 -7.03 11.71
C TYR A 43 -23.19 -6.89 12.16
N LEU A 44 -22.37 -6.06 11.47
CA LEU A 44 -20.99 -5.79 11.87
C LEU A 44 -20.89 -5.17 13.26
N LEU A 45 -21.94 -4.53 13.77
CA LEU A 45 -21.97 -3.94 15.12
C LEU A 45 -22.07 -4.98 16.23
N ASP A 46 -22.62 -6.15 15.91
CA ASP A 46 -22.93 -7.21 16.88
C ASP A 46 -21.94 -8.38 16.82
N LEU A 47 -20.92 -8.28 15.97
CA LEU A 47 -19.88 -9.31 15.85
C LEU A 47 -18.99 -9.36 17.09
N ASP A 48 -18.60 -10.58 17.46
CA ASP A 48 -17.62 -10.83 18.50
C ASP A 48 -16.27 -11.25 17.86
N PRO A 49 -15.28 -10.35 17.78
CA PRO A 49 -13.96 -10.69 17.27
C PRO A 49 -13.23 -11.71 18.13
N ASP A 50 -13.55 -11.86 19.41
CA ASP A 50 -12.86 -12.80 20.30
C ASP A 50 -13.27 -14.26 20.03
N ALA A 51 -14.38 -14.48 19.31
CA ALA A 51 -14.79 -15.79 18.82
C ALA A 51 -13.97 -16.29 17.62
N VAL A 52 -13.19 -15.42 16.96
CA VAL A 52 -12.36 -15.78 15.79
C VAL A 52 -11.11 -16.54 16.23
N SER A 53 -11.02 -17.81 15.85
CA SER A 53 -9.89 -18.68 16.13
C SER A 53 -8.70 -18.45 15.19
N ASN A 54 -7.55 -19.06 15.49
CA ASN A 54 -6.40 -19.03 14.58
C ASN A 54 -6.66 -19.80 13.28
N GLN A 55 -7.52 -20.83 13.34
CA GLN A 55 -7.99 -21.55 12.16
C GLN A 55 -8.83 -20.63 11.25
N ASP A 56 -9.75 -19.85 11.82
CA ASP A 56 -10.54 -18.89 11.05
C ASP A 56 -9.67 -17.83 10.36
N LEU A 57 -8.62 -17.35 11.05
CA LEU A 57 -7.65 -16.42 10.45
C LEU A 57 -6.88 -17.07 9.29
N TYR A 58 -6.50 -18.35 9.44
CA TYR A 58 -5.84 -19.10 8.37
C TYR A 58 -6.76 -19.30 7.16
N ASP A 59 -7.99 -19.76 7.38
CA ASP A 59 -8.98 -19.98 6.32
C ASP A 59 -9.29 -18.67 5.59
N ARG A 60 -9.37 -17.56 6.34
CA ARG A 60 -9.51 -16.22 5.75
C ARG A 60 -8.31 -15.84 4.89
N ALA A 61 -7.09 -16.10 5.35
CA ALA A 61 -5.88 -15.80 4.59
C ALA A 61 -5.84 -16.58 3.26
N VAL A 62 -6.16 -17.87 3.29
CA VAL A 62 -6.20 -18.73 2.10
C VAL A 62 -7.27 -18.24 1.12
N MET A 63 -8.49 -18.00 1.61
CA MET A 63 -9.59 -17.49 0.77
C MET A 63 -9.23 -16.16 0.10
N LEU A 64 -8.69 -15.20 0.86
CA LEU A 64 -8.31 -13.89 0.32
C LEU A 64 -7.21 -14.00 -0.73
N GLU A 65 -6.29 -14.96 -0.59
CA GLU A 65 -5.23 -15.18 -1.57
C GLU A 65 -5.75 -15.78 -2.86
N ASP A 66 -6.62 -16.79 -2.78
CA ASP A 66 -7.26 -17.37 -3.96
C ASP A 66 -8.07 -16.30 -4.70
N HIS A 67 -8.80 -15.47 -3.95
CA HIS A 67 -9.56 -14.34 -4.49
C HIS A 67 -8.66 -13.26 -5.08
N TYR A 68 -7.52 -12.96 -4.44
CA TYR A 68 -6.51 -12.03 -4.96
C TYR A 68 -5.98 -12.50 -6.31
N GLN A 69 -5.61 -13.77 -6.44
CA GLN A 69 -5.08 -14.32 -7.68
C GLN A 69 -6.13 -14.32 -8.80
N ALA A 70 -7.39 -14.58 -8.46
CA ALA A 70 -8.46 -14.61 -9.45
C ALA A 70 -8.88 -13.22 -9.95
N TYR A 71 -8.94 -12.22 -9.07
CA TYR A 71 -9.62 -10.96 -9.35
C TYR A 71 -8.84 -9.69 -9.07
N HIS A 72 -7.68 -9.76 -8.40
CA HIS A 72 -6.89 -8.59 -8.05
C HIS A 72 -5.48 -8.60 -8.64
N CYS A 73 -5.04 -9.70 -9.22
CA CYS A 73 -3.72 -9.82 -9.84
C CYS A 73 -3.83 -9.91 -11.37
N VAL A 74 -3.23 -8.95 -12.07
CA VAL A 74 -3.07 -9.03 -13.53
C VAL A 74 -1.60 -8.80 -13.87
N ASN A 75 -0.95 -9.81 -14.47
CA ASN A 75 0.48 -9.79 -14.79
C ASN A 75 1.37 -9.42 -13.59
N GLY A 76 1.05 -9.95 -12.40
CA GLY A 76 1.79 -9.66 -11.17
C GLY A 76 1.54 -8.26 -10.59
N ILE A 77 0.60 -7.49 -11.15
CA ILE A 77 0.23 -6.15 -10.68
C ILE A 77 -1.09 -6.22 -9.93
N ILE A 78 -1.15 -5.60 -8.75
CA ILE A 78 -2.37 -5.51 -7.95
C ILE A 78 -3.36 -4.48 -8.51
N TRP A 79 -4.64 -4.81 -8.46
CA TRP A 79 -5.74 -3.96 -8.91
C TRP A 79 -6.93 -4.02 -7.95
N GLU A 80 -7.54 -2.87 -7.69
CA GLU A 80 -8.87 -2.80 -7.08
C GLU A 80 -9.91 -3.34 -8.09
N ALA A 81 -10.61 -4.42 -7.72
CA ALA A 81 -11.64 -5.04 -8.55
C ALA A 81 -12.99 -4.36 -8.34
N TRP A 82 -13.78 -4.28 -9.42
CA TRP A 82 -15.05 -3.57 -9.47
C TRP A 82 -16.13 -4.46 -10.08
N TYR A 83 -17.33 -4.36 -9.52
CA TYR A 83 -18.52 -5.03 -10.01
C TYR A 83 -19.23 -4.17 -11.05
N ALA A 84 -19.92 -4.79 -12.01
CA ALA A 84 -20.76 -4.06 -12.95
C ALA A 84 -22.05 -3.65 -12.25
N GLU A 85 -22.65 -4.60 -11.54
CA GLU A 85 -23.91 -4.44 -10.82
C GLU A 85 -23.79 -4.93 -9.38
N ALA A 86 -24.62 -4.40 -8.48
CA ALA A 86 -24.62 -4.80 -7.07
C ALA A 86 -24.98 -6.28 -6.87
N SER A 87 -25.71 -6.90 -7.81
CA SER A 87 -26.13 -8.31 -7.74
C SER A 87 -25.09 -9.31 -8.27
N ASP A 88 -24.01 -8.84 -8.89
CA ASP A 88 -23.00 -9.69 -9.52
C ASP A 88 -22.26 -10.56 -8.50
N ALA A 89 -22.09 -11.86 -8.76
CA ALA A 89 -21.34 -12.73 -7.85
C ALA A 89 -19.81 -12.47 -7.88
N GLN A 90 -19.29 -11.90 -8.96
CA GLN A 90 -17.85 -11.72 -9.20
C GLN A 90 -17.57 -10.37 -9.87
N PRO A 91 -16.40 -9.75 -9.59
CA PRO A 91 -16.06 -8.48 -10.23
C PRO A 91 -15.76 -8.68 -11.73
N SER A 92 -16.11 -7.66 -12.52
CA SER A 92 -15.97 -7.66 -13.99
C SER A 92 -15.00 -6.59 -14.51
N PHE A 93 -14.68 -5.60 -13.67
CA PHE A 93 -13.87 -4.45 -14.04
C PHE A 93 -12.76 -4.18 -13.03
N TYR A 94 -11.89 -3.24 -13.37
CA TYR A 94 -10.83 -2.74 -12.52
C TYR A 94 -10.92 -1.22 -12.33
N GLY A 95 -10.42 -0.77 -11.19
CA GLY A 95 -10.14 0.64 -10.94
C GLY A 95 -9.00 1.17 -11.81
N THR A 96 -8.69 2.46 -11.69
CA THR A 96 -7.65 3.11 -12.51
C THR A 96 -6.23 2.89 -11.99
N GLY A 97 -6.00 2.05 -10.98
CA GLY A 97 -4.65 1.60 -10.58
C GLY A 97 -3.67 2.69 -10.12
N GLY A 98 -4.17 3.80 -9.55
CA GLY A 98 -3.32 4.94 -9.15
C GLY A 98 -2.22 4.54 -8.16
N ASP A 99 -2.50 3.58 -7.29
CA ASP A 99 -1.60 3.09 -6.25
C ASP A 99 -1.14 1.64 -6.46
N SER A 100 -1.38 1.05 -7.64
CA SER A 100 -1.01 -0.34 -7.89
C SER A 100 0.48 -0.60 -7.65
N ALA A 101 1.38 0.24 -8.14
CA ALA A 101 2.81 -0.01 -7.99
C ALA A 101 3.35 0.00 -6.55
N ILE A 102 2.80 0.82 -5.64
CA ILE A 102 3.20 0.75 -4.23
C ILE A 102 2.73 -0.59 -3.63
N PHE A 103 1.48 -0.98 -3.91
CA PHE A 103 0.88 -2.15 -3.30
C PHE A 103 1.29 -3.48 -3.95
N SER A 104 1.74 -3.50 -5.20
CA SER A 104 2.42 -4.66 -5.78
C SER A 104 3.70 -5.00 -5.02
N GLY A 105 4.45 -3.98 -4.58
CA GLY A 105 5.63 -4.19 -3.74
C GLY A 105 5.27 -4.69 -2.33
N PHE A 106 4.17 -4.21 -1.75
CA PHE A 106 3.67 -4.74 -0.47
C PHE A 106 3.17 -6.18 -0.61
N TYR A 107 2.51 -6.51 -1.72
CA TYR A 107 2.10 -7.88 -2.03
C TYR A 107 3.31 -8.81 -2.17
N LEU A 108 4.38 -8.39 -2.88
CA LEU A 108 5.62 -9.18 -2.96
C LEU A 108 6.17 -9.52 -1.57
N ALA A 109 6.17 -8.57 -0.62
CA ALA A 109 6.59 -8.86 0.75
C ALA A 109 5.68 -9.90 1.44
N GLY A 110 4.37 -9.80 1.26
CA GLY A 110 3.40 -10.76 1.81
C GLY A 110 3.59 -12.17 1.23
N ALA A 111 3.74 -12.26 -0.09
CA ALA A 111 4.00 -13.52 -0.79
C ALA A 111 5.31 -14.18 -0.33
N VAL A 112 6.36 -13.40 -0.08
CA VAL A 112 7.63 -13.90 0.48
C VAL A 112 7.41 -14.51 1.86
N TYR A 113 6.74 -13.80 2.78
CA TYR A 113 6.47 -14.34 4.12
C TYR A 113 5.58 -15.57 4.09
N ARG A 114 4.59 -15.61 3.17
CA ARG A 114 3.76 -16.80 2.95
C ARG A 114 4.61 -17.99 2.53
N PHE A 115 5.41 -17.84 1.48
CA PHE A 115 6.30 -18.90 1.00
C PHE A 115 7.25 -19.39 2.10
N LEU A 116 7.81 -18.50 2.92
CA LEU A 116 8.70 -18.89 4.02
C LEU A 116 7.97 -19.66 5.13
N THR A 117 6.66 -19.45 5.28
CA THR A 117 5.82 -20.14 6.26
C THR A 117 5.35 -21.51 5.75
N THR A 118 4.91 -21.59 4.48
CA THR A 118 4.28 -22.79 3.91
C THR A 118 5.27 -23.70 3.18
N ARG A 119 6.36 -23.13 2.66
CA ARG A 119 7.34 -23.77 1.77
C ARG A 119 6.74 -24.42 0.53
N SER A 120 5.55 -23.99 0.12
CA SER A 120 4.86 -24.57 -1.04
C SER A 120 5.42 -24.01 -2.36
N ALA A 121 5.42 -24.85 -3.40
CA ALA A 121 5.88 -24.42 -4.74
C ALA A 121 4.94 -23.37 -5.36
N GLY A 122 3.64 -23.46 -5.11
CA GLY A 122 2.65 -22.48 -5.58
C GLY A 122 2.87 -21.09 -4.98
N ASP A 123 3.27 -21.02 -3.71
CA ASP A 123 3.55 -19.73 -3.07
C ASP A 123 4.85 -19.11 -3.59
N LEU A 124 5.83 -19.92 -3.97
CA LEU A 124 7.02 -19.42 -4.66
C LEU A 124 6.70 -18.89 -6.07
N GLU A 125 5.74 -19.50 -6.76
CA GLU A 125 5.26 -18.99 -8.04
C GLU A 125 4.57 -17.62 -7.88
N ALA A 126 3.80 -17.42 -6.80
CA ALA A 126 3.22 -16.11 -6.49
C ALA A 126 4.31 -15.04 -6.23
N VAL A 127 5.42 -15.40 -5.58
CA VAL A 127 6.59 -14.52 -5.43
C VAL A 127 7.22 -14.19 -6.79
N PHE A 128 7.34 -15.20 -7.67
CA PHE A 128 7.87 -15.02 -9.02
C PHE A 128 6.99 -14.06 -9.85
N GLU A 129 5.67 -14.26 -9.87
CA GLU A 129 4.75 -13.39 -10.58
C GLU A 129 4.75 -11.96 -10.02
N ALA A 130 4.80 -11.79 -8.69
CA ALA A 130 4.92 -10.47 -8.08
C ALA A 130 6.22 -9.75 -8.49
N ALA A 131 7.36 -10.47 -8.52
CA ALA A 131 8.63 -9.92 -8.99
C ALA A 131 8.57 -9.52 -10.48
N ARG A 132 7.94 -10.36 -11.32
CA ARG A 132 7.67 -10.10 -12.73
C ARG A 132 6.79 -8.86 -12.93
N GLY A 133 5.78 -8.66 -12.10
CA GLY A 133 4.93 -7.46 -12.09
C GLY A 133 5.72 -6.18 -11.77
N LEU A 134 6.65 -6.23 -10.81
CA LEU A 134 7.54 -5.09 -10.54
C LEU A 134 8.47 -4.80 -11.72
N HIS A 135 9.00 -5.83 -12.39
CA HIS A 135 9.78 -5.68 -13.61
C HIS A 135 8.98 -4.99 -14.71
N LEU A 136 7.76 -5.44 -14.97
CA LEU A 136 6.87 -4.79 -15.92
C LEU A 136 6.66 -3.31 -15.56
N LEU A 137 6.36 -2.98 -14.32
CA LEU A 137 6.14 -1.60 -13.86
C LEU A 137 7.36 -0.69 -14.00
N THR A 138 8.58 -1.22 -14.11
CA THR A 138 9.80 -0.41 -14.30
C THR A 138 10.38 -0.46 -15.72
N HIS A 139 9.81 -1.27 -16.60
CA HIS A 139 10.31 -1.48 -17.97
C HIS A 139 9.27 -1.24 -19.07
N VAL A 140 7.98 -1.21 -18.74
CA VAL A 140 6.86 -1.10 -19.72
C VAL A 140 6.98 0.09 -20.68
N SER A 141 7.66 1.16 -20.29
CA SER A 141 7.84 2.33 -21.15
C SER A 141 8.84 2.14 -22.30
N GLY A 142 9.63 1.04 -22.30
CA GLY A 142 10.79 0.87 -23.16
C GLY A 142 12.03 1.65 -22.72
N THR A 143 11.90 2.56 -21.73
CA THR A 143 13.04 3.18 -21.05
C THR A 143 13.19 2.56 -19.66
N PRO A 144 14.20 1.70 -19.42
CA PRO A 144 14.40 1.05 -18.13
C PRO A 144 14.50 2.03 -16.96
N GLY A 145 13.83 1.70 -15.86
CA GLY A 145 13.85 2.46 -14.61
C GLY A 145 12.81 3.58 -14.54
N VAL A 146 12.03 3.82 -15.60
CA VAL A 146 10.83 4.66 -15.53
C VAL A 146 9.75 3.89 -14.78
N ILE A 147 9.27 4.46 -13.68
CA ILE A 147 8.26 3.83 -12.83
C ILE A 147 6.87 4.16 -13.39
N ALA A 148 6.14 3.12 -13.79
CA ALA A 148 4.70 3.17 -14.01
C ALA A 148 3.95 2.95 -12.70
N ARG A 149 2.88 3.70 -12.48
CA ARG A 149 1.91 3.45 -11.41
C ARG A 149 1.11 2.17 -11.64
N CYS A 150 0.82 1.88 -12.90
CA CYS A 150 0.11 0.67 -13.33
C CYS A 150 0.29 0.42 -14.84
N ALA A 151 0.07 -0.82 -15.27
CA ALA A 151 0.06 -1.23 -16.67
C ALA A 151 -0.91 -2.41 -16.88
N PHE A 152 -1.66 -2.39 -17.99
CA PHE A 152 -2.59 -3.47 -18.36
C PHE A 152 -2.56 -3.74 -19.87
N PRO A 153 -2.91 -4.96 -20.33
CA PRO A 153 -2.88 -5.29 -21.75
C PRO A 153 -3.87 -4.44 -22.56
N ALA A 154 -3.40 -3.82 -23.64
CA ALA A 154 -4.24 -2.99 -24.52
C ALA A 154 -5.40 -3.79 -25.12
N ALA A 155 -5.19 -5.07 -25.42
CA ALA A 155 -6.23 -5.97 -25.91
C ALA A 155 -7.37 -6.23 -24.92
N GLN A 156 -7.17 -5.93 -23.62
CA GLN A 156 -8.17 -6.12 -22.56
C GLN A 156 -8.63 -4.79 -21.96
N ALA A 157 -8.42 -3.66 -22.66
CA ALA A 157 -8.67 -2.32 -22.16
C ALA A 157 -10.10 -2.07 -21.63
N SER A 158 -11.09 -2.78 -22.18
CA SER A 158 -12.49 -2.71 -21.71
C SER A 158 -12.66 -3.09 -20.24
N LYS A 159 -11.83 -4.01 -19.70
CA LYS A 159 -11.85 -4.37 -18.27
C LYS A 159 -11.44 -3.19 -17.36
N TRP A 160 -10.72 -2.21 -17.89
CA TRP A 160 -10.36 -0.97 -17.19
C TRP A 160 -11.25 0.21 -17.58
N ARG A 161 -12.32 -0.04 -18.35
CA ARG A 161 -13.20 0.99 -18.94
C ARG A 161 -12.39 2.09 -19.63
N TYR A 162 -11.35 1.68 -20.34
CA TYR A 162 -10.49 2.59 -21.09
C TYR A 162 -11.04 2.78 -22.51
N PRO A 163 -11.09 4.03 -23.03
CA PRO A 163 -10.49 5.25 -22.46
C PRO A 163 -11.39 6.06 -21.51
N GLU A 164 -12.69 5.74 -21.40
CA GLU A 164 -13.70 6.59 -20.76
C GLU A 164 -13.39 6.91 -19.30
N ALA A 165 -13.02 5.91 -18.50
CA ALA A 165 -12.66 6.09 -17.09
C ALA A 165 -11.27 6.72 -16.87
N TRP A 166 -10.54 7.02 -17.94
CA TRP A 166 -9.14 7.47 -17.91
C TRP A 166 -8.93 8.87 -18.49
N GLN A 167 -9.99 9.55 -18.94
CA GLN A 167 -9.90 10.84 -19.65
C GLN A 167 -9.01 11.86 -18.91
N ASP A 168 -9.24 12.11 -17.62
CA ASP A 168 -8.43 13.04 -16.83
C ASP A 168 -6.92 12.74 -16.89
N ARG A 169 -6.54 11.45 -16.93
CA ARG A 169 -5.14 11.02 -16.96
C ARG A 169 -4.54 11.08 -18.37
N ILE A 170 -5.37 10.83 -19.38
CA ILE A 170 -5.02 11.00 -20.79
C ILE A 170 -4.77 12.48 -21.07
N GLU A 171 -5.69 13.36 -20.67
CA GLU A 171 -5.58 14.81 -20.80
C GLU A 171 -4.39 15.37 -20.01
N SER A 172 -4.09 14.79 -18.83
CA SER A 172 -2.88 15.11 -18.07
C SER A 172 -1.58 14.74 -18.80
N GLY A 173 -1.64 13.92 -19.86
CA GLY A 173 -0.49 13.59 -20.70
C GLY A 173 0.46 12.52 -20.13
N TYR A 174 -0.02 11.62 -19.26
CA TYR A 174 0.81 10.60 -18.59
C TYR A 174 0.39 9.14 -18.86
N VAL A 175 -0.54 8.94 -19.80
CA VAL A 175 -1.00 7.61 -20.24
C VAL A 175 -0.45 7.31 -21.61
N TYR A 176 0.15 6.14 -21.79
CA TYR A 176 0.88 5.79 -23.01
C TYR A 176 0.62 4.33 -23.38
N LYS A 177 1.01 3.98 -24.61
CA LYS A 177 1.13 2.61 -25.08
C LYS A 177 2.59 2.17 -25.06
N SER A 178 2.86 0.93 -24.65
CA SER A 178 4.21 0.38 -24.66
C SER A 178 4.66 0.03 -26.08
N PRO A 179 5.98 -0.03 -26.32
CA PRO A 179 6.52 -0.82 -27.42
C PRO A 179 6.05 -2.28 -27.35
N SER A 180 6.04 -2.97 -28.50
CA SER A 180 5.66 -4.38 -28.62
C SER A 180 6.81 -5.37 -28.40
N ASP A 181 8.02 -4.86 -28.19
CA ASP A 181 9.27 -5.61 -28.06
C ASP A 181 9.83 -5.64 -26.63
N ILE A 182 9.03 -5.25 -25.62
CA ILE A 182 9.43 -5.32 -24.21
C ILE A 182 9.56 -6.78 -23.79
N PRO A 183 10.76 -7.28 -23.44
CA PRO A 183 10.96 -8.69 -23.11
C PRO A 183 10.15 -9.11 -21.89
N ASP A 184 9.53 -10.28 -21.96
CA ASP A 184 8.86 -10.91 -20.82
C ASP A 184 9.85 -11.76 -20.03
N ILE A 185 10.22 -11.30 -18.82
CA ILE A 185 11.18 -12.04 -17.99
C ILE A 185 10.63 -13.38 -17.46
N GLY A 186 9.30 -13.55 -17.49
CA GLY A 186 8.61 -14.82 -17.22
C GLY A 186 8.69 -15.82 -18.37
N ASN A 187 8.84 -15.32 -19.59
CA ASN A 187 8.99 -16.13 -20.80
C ASN A 187 9.99 -15.46 -21.75
N PRO A 188 11.30 -15.75 -21.62
CA PRO A 188 12.36 -15.06 -22.39
C PRO A 188 12.26 -15.22 -23.91
N SER A 189 11.42 -16.13 -24.41
CA SER A 189 11.13 -16.30 -25.84
C SER A 189 9.97 -15.41 -26.32
N ALA A 190 9.36 -14.62 -25.43
CA ALA A 190 8.23 -13.76 -25.71
C ALA A 190 8.48 -12.33 -25.22
N CYS A 191 7.66 -11.42 -25.75
CA CYS A 191 7.54 -10.05 -25.26
C CYS A 191 6.20 -9.92 -24.53
N TYR A 192 6.10 -8.95 -23.63
CA TYR A 192 4.80 -8.54 -23.11
C TYR A 192 3.89 -8.11 -24.27
N PRO A 193 2.57 -8.36 -24.19
CA PRO A 193 1.64 -7.77 -25.14
C PRO A 193 1.74 -6.23 -25.09
N GLU A 194 1.25 -5.55 -26.13
CA GLU A 194 1.13 -4.08 -26.06
C GLU A 194 0.34 -3.69 -24.80
N MET A 195 0.93 -2.85 -23.97
CA MET A 195 0.38 -2.43 -22.69
C MET A 195 -0.08 -0.98 -22.77
N ILE A 196 -1.21 -0.67 -22.13
CA ILE A 196 -1.52 0.70 -21.74
C ILE A 196 -0.95 0.90 -20.33
N TYR A 197 -0.18 1.96 -20.13
CA TYR A 197 0.45 2.24 -18.84
C TYR A 197 0.36 3.71 -18.45
N TYR A 198 0.47 3.96 -17.14
CA TYR A 198 0.39 5.28 -16.54
C TYR A 198 1.66 5.54 -15.74
N THR A 199 2.42 6.60 -16.07
CA THR A 199 3.70 6.90 -15.40
C THR A 199 3.46 7.63 -14.08
N ARG A 200 3.39 8.97 -14.09
CA ARG A 200 3.14 9.93 -12.98
C ARG A 200 3.53 9.44 -11.57
N ALA A 201 4.61 8.68 -11.47
CA ALA A 201 4.99 8.01 -10.24
C ALA A 201 5.55 9.01 -9.24
N THR A 202 5.42 8.66 -7.97
CA THR A 202 5.90 9.48 -6.85
C THR A 202 6.80 8.66 -5.94
N ARG A 203 7.31 9.32 -4.90
CA ARG A 203 8.05 8.67 -3.81
C ARG A 203 7.30 7.49 -3.18
N ASP A 204 5.98 7.44 -3.30
CA ASP A 204 5.14 6.43 -2.67
C ASP A 204 5.25 5.11 -3.43
N GLN A 205 5.06 5.15 -4.76
CA GLN A 205 5.28 3.99 -5.64
C GLN A 205 6.70 3.44 -5.49
N LEU A 206 7.71 4.31 -5.49
CA LEU A 206 9.09 3.90 -5.27
C LEU A 206 9.30 3.25 -3.89
N THR A 207 8.63 3.75 -2.84
CA THR A 207 8.73 3.16 -1.49
C THR A 207 8.19 1.74 -1.45
N GLY A 208 7.03 1.48 -2.07
CA GLY A 208 6.46 0.13 -2.10
C GLY A 208 7.30 -0.86 -2.88
N ILE A 209 7.76 -0.49 -4.08
CA ILE A 209 8.66 -1.30 -4.90
C ILE A 209 9.90 -1.69 -4.08
N LEU A 210 10.53 -0.72 -3.40
CA LEU A 210 11.72 -0.97 -2.59
C LEU A 210 11.45 -1.80 -1.34
N TYR A 211 10.27 -1.67 -0.72
CA TYR A 211 9.86 -2.50 0.42
C TYR A 211 9.77 -3.97 0.02
N GLY A 212 9.08 -4.28 -1.08
CA GLY A 212 8.96 -5.64 -1.60
C GLY A 212 10.31 -6.25 -1.99
N ILE A 213 11.11 -5.50 -2.77
CA ILE A 213 12.46 -5.95 -3.15
C ILE A 213 13.31 -6.18 -1.90
N GLY A 214 13.29 -5.26 -0.94
CA GLY A 214 14.10 -5.35 0.27
C GLY A 214 13.77 -6.58 1.14
N VAL A 215 12.48 -6.89 1.32
CA VAL A 215 12.05 -8.13 2.01
C VAL A 215 12.53 -9.36 1.24
N ALA A 216 12.29 -9.43 -0.06
CA ALA A 216 12.72 -10.57 -0.87
C ALA A 216 14.24 -10.79 -0.83
N LEU A 217 15.05 -9.73 -0.96
CA LEU A 217 16.52 -9.82 -0.88
C LEU A 217 17.01 -10.20 0.52
N ALA A 218 16.29 -9.80 1.57
CA ALA A 218 16.70 -10.13 2.93
C ALA A 218 16.47 -11.60 3.28
N GLU A 219 15.35 -12.16 2.81
CA GLU A 219 14.83 -13.45 3.28
C GLU A 219 15.02 -14.60 2.29
N LEU A 220 15.25 -14.31 1.00
CA LEU A 220 15.42 -15.35 -0.01
C LEU A 220 16.89 -15.55 -0.37
N ASP A 221 17.49 -16.63 0.15
CA ASP A 221 18.80 -17.12 -0.28
C ASP A 221 18.68 -18.45 -1.03
N PRO A 222 19.10 -18.55 -2.31
CA PRO A 222 19.15 -19.82 -3.03
C PRO A 222 19.93 -20.92 -2.29
N ALA A 223 20.93 -20.54 -1.48
CA ALA A 223 21.74 -21.48 -0.71
C ALA A 223 20.92 -22.25 0.33
N ASP A 224 19.89 -21.63 0.90
CA ASP A 224 18.98 -22.24 1.87
C ASP A 224 18.15 -23.37 1.25
N TYR A 225 18.08 -23.43 -0.09
CA TYR A 225 17.33 -24.43 -0.85
C TYR A 225 18.25 -25.35 -1.67
N SER A 226 19.52 -25.46 -1.31
CA SER A 226 20.52 -26.29 -2.04
C SER A 226 20.11 -27.76 -2.21
N ALA A 227 19.33 -28.32 -1.27
CA ALA A 227 18.75 -29.66 -1.38
C ALA A 227 17.56 -29.77 -2.36
N HIS A 228 16.96 -28.64 -2.74
CA HIS A 228 15.79 -28.54 -3.61
C HIS A 228 16.14 -27.71 -4.86
N ALA A 229 16.83 -28.32 -5.81
CA ALA A 229 17.41 -27.63 -6.97
C ALA A 229 16.42 -26.75 -7.75
N GLN A 230 15.15 -27.17 -7.88
CA GLN A 230 14.13 -26.37 -8.56
C GLN A 230 13.78 -25.10 -7.76
N THR A 231 13.55 -25.23 -6.46
CA THR A 231 13.29 -24.10 -5.56
C THR A 231 14.45 -23.13 -5.54
N ALA A 232 15.69 -23.61 -5.41
CA ALA A 232 16.89 -22.77 -5.48
C ALA A 232 17.00 -21.99 -6.80
N ARG A 233 16.69 -22.66 -7.94
CA ARG A 233 16.67 -22.00 -9.26
C ARG A 233 15.59 -20.92 -9.35
N THR A 234 14.38 -21.18 -8.87
CA THR A 234 13.31 -20.18 -8.90
C THR A 234 13.64 -18.99 -7.99
N VAL A 235 14.17 -19.24 -6.79
CA VAL A 235 14.65 -18.18 -5.89
C VAL A 235 15.77 -17.34 -6.54
N GLN A 236 16.71 -17.97 -7.24
CA GLN A 236 17.74 -17.25 -7.98
C GLN A 236 17.12 -16.38 -9.10
N LYS A 237 16.17 -16.93 -9.88
CA LYS A 237 15.46 -16.15 -10.91
C LYS A 237 14.74 -14.94 -10.32
N VAL A 238 14.06 -15.09 -9.19
CA VAL A 238 13.43 -13.96 -8.47
C VAL A 238 14.48 -12.90 -8.15
N ARG A 239 15.62 -13.27 -7.56
CA ARG A 239 16.71 -12.33 -7.26
C ARG A 239 17.27 -11.64 -8.50
N ASP A 240 17.39 -12.35 -9.61
CA ASP A 240 17.88 -11.79 -10.87
C ASP A 240 16.91 -10.74 -11.43
N ILE A 241 15.59 -11.03 -11.40
CA ILE A 241 14.53 -10.08 -11.78
C ILE A 241 14.60 -8.83 -10.89
N LEU A 242 14.63 -9.02 -9.57
CA LEU A 242 14.63 -7.90 -8.63
C LEU A 242 15.91 -7.06 -8.71
N TYR A 243 17.06 -7.68 -8.99
CA TYR A 243 18.28 -6.96 -9.31
C TYR A 243 18.08 -6.07 -10.53
N ASP A 244 17.50 -6.59 -11.62
CA ASP A 244 17.31 -5.84 -12.85
C ASP A 244 16.40 -4.62 -12.63
N VAL A 245 15.31 -4.81 -11.87
CA VAL A 245 14.43 -3.72 -11.40
C VAL A 245 15.21 -2.63 -10.67
N ILE A 246 15.93 -2.97 -9.59
CA ILE A 246 16.62 -1.96 -8.78
C ILE A 246 17.79 -1.33 -9.53
N TYR A 247 18.48 -2.08 -10.38
CA TYR A 247 19.54 -1.58 -11.26
C TYR A 247 18.98 -0.52 -12.21
N ALA A 248 17.92 -0.83 -12.94
CA ALA A 248 17.29 0.10 -13.88
C ALA A 248 16.80 1.37 -13.16
N VAL A 249 16.10 1.22 -12.04
CA VAL A 249 15.63 2.34 -11.21
C VAL A 249 16.81 3.19 -10.71
N TRP A 250 17.88 2.57 -10.22
CA TRP A 250 19.08 3.29 -9.77
C TRP A 250 19.71 4.11 -10.91
N ARG A 251 19.94 3.49 -12.07
CA ARG A 251 20.52 4.17 -13.25
C ARG A 251 19.64 5.33 -13.68
N ARG A 252 18.31 5.18 -13.68
CA ARG A 252 17.38 6.26 -14.01
C ARG A 252 17.48 7.40 -13.00
N LEU A 253 17.40 7.11 -11.71
CA LEU A 253 17.51 8.12 -10.66
C LEU A 253 18.85 8.85 -10.70
N GLU A 254 19.96 8.14 -10.94
CA GLU A 254 21.27 8.76 -11.09
C GLU A 254 21.30 9.74 -12.27
N ALA A 255 20.79 9.31 -13.43
CA ALA A 255 20.74 10.13 -14.64
C ALA A 255 19.83 11.36 -14.50
N THR A 256 18.79 11.30 -13.67
CA THR A 256 17.84 12.40 -13.48
C THR A 256 18.13 13.26 -12.24
N GLY A 257 19.28 13.07 -11.59
CA GLY A 257 19.63 13.85 -10.40
C GLY A 257 18.76 13.54 -9.18
N PHE A 258 18.34 12.28 -9.04
CA PHE A 258 17.45 11.78 -7.99
C PHE A 258 16.05 12.42 -8.03
N VAL A 259 15.54 12.68 -9.23
CA VAL A 259 14.16 13.13 -9.45
C VAL A 259 13.42 12.08 -10.28
N ILE A 260 12.27 11.62 -9.78
CA ILE A 260 11.42 10.66 -10.51
C ILE A 260 10.83 11.38 -11.72
N LYS A 261 11.19 10.91 -12.91
CA LYS A 261 10.75 11.44 -14.21
C LYS A 261 10.28 10.30 -15.10
N ASP A 262 9.25 10.56 -15.90
CA ASP A 262 8.83 9.60 -16.94
C ASP A 262 9.84 9.52 -18.09
N HIS A 263 9.57 8.71 -19.12
CA HIS A 263 10.46 8.50 -20.26
C HIS A 263 10.70 9.79 -21.08
N THR A 264 9.75 10.73 -21.09
CA THR A 264 9.87 12.04 -21.76
C THR A 264 10.69 13.05 -20.93
N GLY A 265 10.97 12.74 -19.67
CA GLY A 265 11.66 13.63 -18.74
C GLY A 265 10.72 14.54 -17.94
N ALA A 266 9.40 14.35 -18.05
CA ALA A 266 8.40 15.13 -17.36
C ALA A 266 8.17 14.64 -15.92
N THR A 267 7.64 15.55 -15.09
CA THR A 267 7.22 15.27 -13.71
C THR A 267 5.76 15.72 -13.54
N GLY A 268 4.87 14.81 -13.12
CA GLY A 268 3.47 15.16 -12.90
C GLY A 268 3.11 15.46 -11.44
N SER A 269 4.08 15.56 -10.53
CA SER A 269 3.84 15.69 -9.10
C SER A 269 4.96 16.47 -8.41
N SER A 270 4.65 17.12 -7.29
CA SER A 270 5.63 17.72 -6.39
C SER A 270 6.37 16.69 -5.53
N ALA A 271 5.82 15.47 -5.40
CA ALA A 271 6.37 14.39 -4.59
C ALA A 271 7.33 13.47 -5.38
N VAL A 272 8.31 14.06 -6.09
CA VAL A 272 9.21 13.33 -7.03
C VAL A 272 10.68 13.29 -6.63
N VAL A 273 11.11 14.11 -5.65
CA VAL A 273 12.52 14.19 -5.25
C VAL A 273 12.91 13.06 -4.29
N VAL A 274 13.94 12.29 -4.63
CA VAL A 274 14.45 11.18 -3.82
C VAL A 274 15.57 11.65 -2.89
N SER A 275 15.20 11.93 -1.63
CA SER A 275 16.09 12.47 -0.60
C SER A 275 15.85 11.83 0.78
N GLY A 276 16.69 12.18 1.75
CA GLY A 276 16.60 11.72 3.14
C GLY A 276 16.50 10.19 3.25
N LEU A 277 15.58 9.72 4.10
CA LEU A 277 15.35 8.30 4.35
C LEU A 277 15.06 7.48 3.08
N LEU A 278 14.35 8.05 2.09
CA LEU A 278 14.07 7.33 0.85
C LEU A 278 15.34 7.10 0.03
N LYS A 279 16.28 8.05 0.02
CA LYS A 279 17.57 7.88 -0.64
C LYS A 279 18.43 6.82 0.09
N VAL A 280 18.38 6.78 1.42
CA VAL A 280 19.02 5.71 2.19
C VAL A 280 18.43 4.36 1.82
N LEU A 281 17.10 4.26 1.68
CA LEU A 281 16.44 3.03 1.26
C LEU A 281 16.89 2.56 -0.13
N VAL A 282 16.87 3.44 -1.14
CA VAL A 282 17.35 3.10 -2.51
C VAL A 282 18.77 2.54 -2.46
N LEU A 283 19.66 3.21 -1.70
CA LEU A 283 21.04 2.78 -1.54
C LEU A 283 21.15 1.44 -0.80
N ALA A 284 20.33 1.20 0.23
CA ALA A 284 20.33 -0.04 0.99
C ALA A 284 19.96 -1.24 0.10
N VAL A 285 18.86 -1.10 -0.65
CA VAL A 285 18.33 -2.15 -1.53
C VAL A 285 19.31 -2.41 -2.69
N TYR A 286 19.79 -1.36 -3.36
CA TYR A 286 20.72 -1.54 -4.48
C TYR A 286 22.07 -2.12 -4.04
N ARG A 287 22.56 -1.70 -2.87
CA ARG A 287 23.78 -2.28 -2.27
C ARG A 287 23.63 -3.77 -2.02
N GLU A 288 22.51 -4.20 -1.41
CA GLU A 288 22.30 -5.64 -1.15
C GLU A 288 22.16 -6.42 -2.45
N ALA A 289 21.43 -5.91 -3.45
CA ALA A 289 21.31 -6.54 -4.75
C ALA A 289 22.69 -6.72 -5.44
N LEU A 290 23.54 -5.70 -5.40
CA LEU A 290 24.91 -5.77 -5.95
C LEU A 290 25.77 -6.82 -5.22
N LYS A 291 25.73 -6.83 -3.88
CA LYS A 291 26.44 -7.83 -3.07
C LYS A 291 26.01 -9.24 -3.43
N GLN A 292 24.71 -9.45 -3.61
CA GLN A 292 24.12 -10.73 -3.92
C GLN A 292 24.43 -11.22 -5.34
N ARG A 293 24.62 -10.30 -6.30
CA ARG A 293 24.96 -10.64 -7.70
C ARG A 293 26.47 -10.81 -7.94
N ALA A 294 27.29 -9.95 -7.36
CA ALA A 294 28.71 -9.82 -7.72
C ALA A 294 29.67 -9.73 -6.52
N GLY A 295 29.17 -9.92 -5.29
CA GLY A 295 29.95 -9.77 -4.07
C GLY A 295 30.31 -8.32 -3.74
N THR A 296 31.18 -8.14 -2.75
CA THR A 296 31.54 -6.82 -2.20
C THR A 296 32.81 -6.20 -2.83
N GLY A 297 33.52 -6.97 -3.67
CA GLY A 297 34.79 -6.54 -4.27
C GLY A 297 34.65 -5.56 -5.44
N GLY A 298 33.47 -5.50 -6.07
CA GLY A 298 33.20 -4.66 -7.24
C GLY A 298 33.40 -3.17 -6.98
N GLN A 299 33.85 -2.42 -7.99
CA GLN A 299 33.99 -0.97 -7.90
C GLN A 299 32.65 -0.28 -7.64
N GLU A 300 31.58 -0.77 -8.29
CA GLU A 300 30.24 -0.23 -8.11
C GLU A 300 29.72 -0.47 -6.69
N TYR A 301 29.80 -1.70 -6.16
CA TYR A 301 29.42 -1.97 -4.78
C TYR A 301 30.15 -1.03 -3.79
N ARG A 302 31.47 -0.89 -3.91
CA ARG A 302 32.25 0.01 -3.04
C ARG A 302 31.83 1.48 -3.17
N ARG A 303 31.41 1.92 -4.36
CA ARG A 303 30.86 3.26 -4.58
C ARG A 303 29.53 3.43 -3.86
N ILE A 304 28.59 2.50 -4.08
CA ILE A 304 27.26 2.53 -3.47
C ILE A 304 27.34 2.42 -1.96
N ASP A 305 28.20 1.54 -1.41
CA ASP A 305 28.39 1.42 0.04
C ASP A 305 28.93 2.70 0.67
N ARG A 306 29.90 3.38 0.03
CA ARG A 306 30.36 4.71 0.49
C ARG A 306 29.25 5.77 0.45
N MET A 307 28.35 5.71 -0.53
CA MET A 307 27.21 6.63 -0.61
C MET A 307 26.19 6.31 0.48
N TYR A 308 25.90 5.02 0.71
CA TYR A 308 25.04 4.55 1.79
C TYR A 308 25.57 5.01 3.14
N ASN A 309 26.85 4.78 3.45
CA ASN A 309 27.45 5.14 4.73
C ASN A 309 27.33 6.65 5.03
N ARG A 310 27.51 7.50 4.01
CA ARG A 310 27.31 8.96 4.11
C ARG A 310 25.84 9.32 4.32
N ALA A 311 24.95 8.77 3.49
CA ALA A 311 23.52 9.03 3.58
C ALA A 311 22.94 8.58 4.92
N PHE A 312 23.29 7.38 5.38
CA PHE A 312 22.88 6.82 6.67
C PHE A 312 23.27 7.74 7.83
N SER A 313 24.55 8.15 7.88
CA SER A 313 25.05 9.04 8.94
C SER A 313 24.30 10.38 8.92
N SER A 314 24.05 10.95 7.74
CA SER A 314 23.34 12.22 7.61
C SER A 314 21.85 12.15 7.99
N SER A 315 21.19 11.01 7.73
CA SER A 315 19.74 10.86 7.94
C SER A 315 19.37 10.30 9.32
N PHE A 316 20.29 9.61 10.00
CA PHE A 316 20.01 8.98 11.29
C PHE A 316 20.90 9.44 12.46
N CYS A 317 22.17 9.82 12.25
CA CYS A 317 23.08 10.16 13.36
C CYS A 317 23.04 11.64 13.75
N LEU A 318 22.81 12.52 12.79
CA LEU A 318 22.46 13.91 13.07
C LEU A 318 21.00 13.89 13.49
N ASN A 319 20.77 13.59 14.78
CA ASN A 319 19.48 13.66 15.48
C ASN A 319 18.64 14.74 14.81
N ASP A 320 17.68 14.33 13.97
CA ASP A 320 17.19 15.13 12.86
C ASP A 320 16.77 16.48 13.43
N GLY A 321 17.62 17.50 13.25
CA GLY A 321 17.41 18.90 13.63
C GLY A 321 16.30 19.52 12.79
N ASN A 322 15.36 18.69 12.39
CA ASN A 322 14.27 18.95 11.54
C ASN A 322 13.16 19.42 12.47
N ALA A 323 13.10 20.74 12.66
CA ALA A 323 11.90 21.37 13.17
C ALA A 323 10.64 20.89 12.39
N ALA A 324 10.78 20.40 11.14
CA ALA A 324 9.67 19.77 10.42
C ALA A 324 9.18 18.44 11.00
N ALA A 325 9.94 17.70 11.81
CA ALA A 325 9.41 16.57 12.60
C ALA A 325 8.46 17.06 13.72
N VAL A 326 8.69 18.28 14.24
CA VAL A 326 7.77 18.99 15.14
C VAL A 326 6.56 19.52 14.36
N PHE A 327 6.74 20.01 13.11
CA PHE A 327 5.65 20.44 12.23
C PHE A 327 4.89 19.28 11.53
N ASN A 328 5.42 18.05 11.56
CA ASN A 328 4.79 16.84 11.04
C ASN A 328 3.60 16.35 11.87
N ARG A 329 3.32 17.00 12.99
CA ARG A 329 2.13 16.75 13.81
C ARG A 329 0.82 17.02 13.07
N ARG A 330 0.85 17.79 11.96
CA ARG A 330 -0.27 17.90 11.02
C ARG A 330 -0.57 16.57 10.29
N SER A 331 0.41 15.66 10.16
CA SER A 331 0.23 14.38 9.46
C SER A 331 -0.65 13.38 10.21
N LEU A 332 -0.92 13.61 11.50
CA LEU A 332 -1.81 12.74 12.28
C LEU A 332 -3.29 12.90 11.91
N ARG A 333 -3.66 14.00 11.24
CA ARG A 333 -5.04 14.27 10.82
C ARG A 333 -5.24 14.19 9.32
N ASP A 334 -4.29 14.71 8.53
CA ASP A 334 -4.50 14.86 7.08
C ASP A 334 -3.60 13.94 6.22
N ASP A 335 -2.56 13.32 6.78
CA ASP A 335 -1.56 12.54 6.03
C ASP A 335 -1.12 11.24 6.76
N TYR A 336 -2.06 10.45 7.30
CA TYR A 336 -1.73 9.22 8.06
C TYR A 336 -0.83 8.24 7.28
N TYR A 337 -1.02 8.15 5.96
CA TYR A 337 -0.21 7.31 5.06
C TYR A 337 1.29 7.62 5.12
N ALA A 338 1.69 8.82 5.55
CA ALA A 338 3.10 9.16 5.73
C ALA A 338 3.79 8.27 6.79
N PHE A 339 3.06 7.80 7.81
CA PHE A 339 3.59 6.83 8.77
C PHE A 339 3.85 5.47 8.13
N ASN A 340 2.95 5.00 7.26
CA ASN A 340 3.14 3.77 6.49
C ASN A 340 4.43 3.84 5.65
N LEU A 341 4.65 4.96 4.96
CA LEU A 341 5.88 5.16 4.18
C LEU A 341 7.14 5.20 5.06
N ARG A 342 7.08 5.82 6.24
CA ARG A 342 8.24 5.85 7.18
C ARG A 342 8.55 4.47 7.74
N PHE A 343 7.52 3.71 8.14
CA PHE A 343 7.68 2.34 8.62
C PHE A 343 8.27 1.44 7.54
N ALA A 344 7.68 1.41 6.34
CA ALA A 344 8.18 0.61 5.23
C ALA A 344 9.66 0.92 4.91
N ARG A 345 10.03 2.21 4.87
CA ARG A 345 11.42 2.62 4.62
C ARG A 345 12.38 2.22 5.74
N SER A 346 12.07 2.58 6.98
CA SER A 346 12.96 2.33 8.12
C SER A 346 13.08 0.83 8.43
N PHE A 347 11.99 0.09 8.38
CA PHE A 347 12.00 -1.37 8.56
C PHE A 347 12.85 -2.06 7.50
N THR A 348 12.70 -1.70 6.21
CA THR A 348 13.52 -2.31 5.15
C THR A 348 15.01 -2.00 5.32
N ILE A 349 15.35 -0.77 5.73
CA ILE A 349 16.74 -0.41 6.04
C ILE A 349 17.26 -1.24 7.23
N HIS A 350 16.45 -1.41 8.28
CA HIS A 350 16.81 -2.25 9.42
C HIS A 350 17.05 -3.70 9.00
N LEU A 351 16.18 -4.24 8.15
CA LEU A 351 16.24 -5.62 7.67
C LEU A 351 17.51 -5.92 6.88
N LEU A 352 17.91 -4.98 6.02
CA LEU A 352 19.10 -5.12 5.16
C LEU A 352 20.41 -4.73 5.86
N GLU A 353 20.35 -4.02 6.99
CA GLU A 353 21.55 -3.61 7.73
C GLU A 353 22.06 -4.76 8.61
N ARG A 354 23.36 -5.07 8.49
CA ARG A 354 24.01 -6.17 9.22
C ARG A 354 24.78 -5.69 10.45
N ASN A 355 25.13 -4.40 10.51
CA ASN A 355 25.77 -3.81 11.67
C ASN A 355 24.76 -3.57 12.80
N SER A 356 24.93 -4.26 13.92
CA SER A 356 24.02 -4.20 15.08
C SER A 356 23.84 -2.79 15.65
N ARG A 357 24.90 -1.97 15.70
CA ARG A 357 24.80 -0.58 16.17
C ARG A 357 23.94 0.27 15.25
N ARG A 358 24.05 0.09 13.93
CA ARG A 358 23.20 0.79 12.95
C ARG A 358 21.76 0.31 12.98
N ARG A 359 21.53 -0.99 13.16
CA ARG A 359 20.18 -1.53 13.40
C ARG A 359 19.52 -0.87 14.61
N ALA A 360 20.25 -0.72 15.71
CA ALA A 360 19.77 -0.04 16.91
C ALA A 360 19.45 1.44 16.65
N ILE A 361 20.26 2.14 15.87
CA ILE A 361 19.98 3.53 15.43
C ILE A 361 18.66 3.61 14.63
N VAL A 362 18.41 2.64 13.74
CA VAL A 362 17.17 2.63 12.95
C VAL A 362 15.95 2.35 13.85
N VAL A 363 16.07 1.47 14.83
CA VAL A 363 15.01 1.20 15.83
C VAL A 363 14.73 2.45 16.68
N ASP A 364 15.77 3.16 17.12
CA ASP A 364 15.64 4.43 17.84
C ASP A 364 14.91 5.49 17.00
N TYR A 365 15.22 5.58 15.70
CA TYR A 365 14.48 6.43 14.76
C TYR A 365 13.01 6.02 14.66
N MET A 366 12.71 4.72 14.48
CA MET A 366 11.34 4.20 14.43
C MET A 366 10.57 4.58 15.70
N HIS A 367 11.20 4.42 16.86
CA HIS A 367 10.62 4.77 18.15
C HIS A 367 10.26 6.27 18.22
N LYS A 368 11.23 7.15 17.99
CA LYS A 368 11.10 8.61 18.17
C LYS A 368 10.17 9.28 17.16
N HIS A 369 10.21 8.86 15.89
CA HIS A 369 9.58 9.57 14.79
C HIS A 369 8.28 8.93 14.27
N VAL A 370 8.00 7.69 14.66
CA VAL A 370 6.88 6.93 14.13
C VAL A 370 6.09 6.28 15.28
N TRP A 371 6.67 5.29 15.95
CA TRP A 371 6.00 4.42 16.92
C TRP A 371 5.36 5.18 18.08
N ARG A 372 6.07 6.15 18.69
CA ARG A 372 5.55 6.95 19.81
C ARG A 372 4.16 7.55 19.54
N TYR A 373 3.87 7.88 18.28
CA TYR A 373 2.62 8.53 17.88
C TYR A 373 1.52 7.55 17.48
N VAL A 374 1.84 6.30 17.17
CA VAL A 374 0.90 5.35 16.54
C VAL A 374 0.79 4.01 17.25
N GLN A 375 1.56 3.80 18.32
CA GLN A 375 1.57 2.57 19.13
C GLN A 375 0.19 2.17 19.66
N ASN A 376 -0.71 3.14 19.89
CA ASN A 376 -2.05 2.92 20.43
C ASN A 376 -3.14 2.95 19.35
N HIS A 377 -2.78 2.93 18.06
CA HIS A 377 -3.74 3.03 16.94
C HIS A 377 -4.33 1.69 16.50
N ARG A 378 -3.93 0.60 17.18
CA ARG A 378 -4.30 -0.78 16.84
C ARG A 378 -4.04 -1.13 15.37
N ASN A 379 -2.90 -0.67 14.85
CA ASN A 379 -2.48 -0.86 13.46
C ASN A 379 -1.56 -2.09 13.37
N THR A 380 -2.11 -3.24 12.97
CA THR A 380 -1.39 -4.53 12.95
C THR A 380 -0.09 -4.46 12.15
N HIS A 381 -0.13 -3.83 10.96
CA HIS A 381 1.07 -3.71 10.13
C HIS A 381 2.20 -2.95 10.83
N PHE A 382 1.90 -1.84 11.50
CA PHE A 382 2.91 -1.06 12.22
C PHE A 382 3.42 -1.76 13.47
N ILE A 383 2.53 -2.43 14.20
CA ILE A 383 2.89 -3.21 15.39
C ILE A 383 3.87 -4.32 15.01
N PHE A 384 3.57 -5.11 13.97
CA PHE A 384 4.46 -6.20 13.54
C PHE A 384 5.80 -5.72 13.00
N LEU A 385 5.83 -4.63 12.21
CA LEU A 385 7.10 -4.04 11.76
C LEU A 385 7.96 -3.55 12.93
N TYR A 386 7.33 -2.94 13.94
CA TYR A 386 8.06 -2.47 15.12
C TYR A 386 8.53 -3.63 16.00
N ALA A 387 7.67 -4.61 16.27
CA ALA A 387 8.01 -5.81 17.04
C ALA A 387 9.18 -6.57 16.39
N ALA A 388 9.09 -6.85 15.08
CA ALA A 388 10.15 -7.55 14.35
C ALA A 388 11.49 -6.80 14.35
N ALA A 389 11.48 -5.46 14.33
CA ALA A 389 12.71 -4.67 14.34
C ALA A 389 13.30 -4.46 15.75
N SER A 390 12.44 -4.30 16.77
CA SER A 390 12.85 -3.87 18.11
C SER A 390 12.83 -4.97 19.17
N GLY A 391 12.09 -6.05 18.95
CA GLY A 391 11.75 -7.05 19.96
C GLY A 391 10.66 -6.62 20.95
N ASP A 392 10.01 -5.46 20.74
CA ASP A 392 8.89 -5.01 21.57
C ASP A 392 7.59 -5.73 21.19
N GLU A 393 7.21 -6.70 22.03
CA GLU A 393 5.99 -7.50 21.87
C GLU A 393 4.79 -6.97 22.65
N SER A 394 4.91 -5.82 23.31
CA SER A 394 3.89 -5.29 24.24
C SER A 394 2.52 -5.03 23.60
N ARG A 395 2.46 -4.92 22.27
CA ARG A 395 1.26 -4.62 21.48
C ARG A 395 0.78 -5.78 20.59
N LEU A 396 1.39 -6.97 20.67
CA LEU A 396 0.98 -8.09 19.80
C LEU A 396 -0.49 -8.49 19.99
N ASN A 397 -1.01 -8.42 21.21
CA ASN A 397 -2.44 -8.69 21.48
C ASN A 397 -3.37 -7.71 20.75
N ASP A 398 -3.00 -6.42 20.68
CA ASP A 398 -3.77 -5.40 19.94
C ASP A 398 -3.76 -5.71 18.43
N ALA A 399 -2.63 -6.18 17.90
CA ALA A 399 -2.49 -6.55 16.50
C ALA A 399 -3.30 -7.81 16.15
N LEU A 400 -3.30 -8.83 17.00
CA LEU A 400 -4.11 -10.04 16.86
C LEU A 400 -5.60 -9.71 16.88
N ARG A 401 -6.05 -8.91 17.86
CA ARG A 401 -7.45 -8.45 17.92
C ARG A 401 -7.85 -7.70 16.66
N SER A 402 -7.00 -6.81 16.16
CA SER A 402 -7.23 -6.06 14.93
C SER A 402 -7.30 -6.96 13.68
N LEU A 403 -6.54 -8.07 13.64
CA LEU A 403 -6.66 -9.06 12.56
C LEU A 403 -7.96 -9.85 12.66
N ARG A 404 -8.37 -10.27 13.86
CA ARG A 404 -9.68 -10.93 14.07
C ARG A 404 -10.82 -10.03 13.61
N GLU A 405 -10.80 -8.75 14.00
CA GLU A 405 -11.74 -7.76 13.51
C GLU A 405 -11.70 -7.65 11.98
N LEU A 406 -10.52 -7.54 11.36
CA LEU A 406 -10.42 -7.42 9.90
C LEU A 406 -10.92 -8.66 9.16
N SER A 407 -10.73 -9.85 9.73
CA SER A 407 -11.16 -11.12 9.11
C SER A 407 -12.66 -11.21 8.89
N LEU A 408 -13.42 -10.52 9.74
CA LEU A 408 -14.89 -10.48 9.75
C LEU A 408 -15.46 -9.51 8.70
N ARG A 409 -14.61 -8.68 8.08
CA ARG A 409 -15.05 -7.68 7.11
C ARG A 409 -15.48 -8.37 5.80
N PRO A 410 -16.57 -7.95 5.16
CA PRO A 410 -16.88 -8.39 3.80
C PRO A 410 -15.80 -7.94 2.79
N LEU A 411 -15.72 -8.66 1.67
CA LEU A 411 -14.82 -8.30 0.55
C LEU A 411 -15.19 -6.95 -0.07
N ARG A 412 -16.50 -6.71 -0.24
CA ARG A 412 -17.02 -5.49 -0.85
C ARG A 412 -16.89 -4.30 0.09
N ASN A 413 -16.55 -3.16 -0.50
CA ASN A 413 -16.28 -1.91 0.16
C ASN A 413 -17.56 -1.10 0.44
N TRP A 414 -18.51 -1.70 1.14
CA TRP A 414 -19.65 -0.97 1.69
C TRP A 414 -19.21 0.05 2.74
N SER A 415 -19.94 1.16 2.81
CA SER A 415 -19.76 2.13 3.90
C SER A 415 -19.95 1.45 5.26
N SER A 416 -19.15 1.87 6.24
CA SER A 416 -19.31 1.41 7.62
C SER A 416 -20.74 1.68 8.13
N PRO A 417 -21.33 0.82 8.97
CA PRO A 417 -22.58 1.15 9.66
C PRO A 417 -22.44 2.38 10.58
N LEU A 418 -21.21 2.78 10.91
CA LEU A 418 -20.89 4.01 11.65
C LEU A 418 -20.58 5.21 10.74
N HIS A 419 -20.75 5.11 9.41
CA HIS A 419 -20.41 6.17 8.44
C HIS A 419 -20.94 7.54 8.88
N GLY A 420 -20.08 8.56 8.81
CA GLY A 420 -20.38 9.92 9.26
C GLY A 420 -20.23 10.15 10.77
N LYS A 421 -19.86 9.12 11.56
CA LYS A 421 -19.57 9.23 12.99
C LYS A 421 -18.09 8.99 13.24
N ASP A 422 -17.26 9.99 12.96
CA ASP A 422 -15.82 9.90 13.21
C ASP A 422 -15.47 10.14 14.68
N TYR A 423 -14.44 9.45 15.17
CA TYR A 423 -14.07 9.42 16.58
C TYR A 423 -12.76 10.17 16.84
N TYR A 424 -12.64 11.40 16.34
CA TYR A 424 -11.37 12.13 16.46
C TYR A 424 -11.03 12.52 17.90
N PRO A 425 -9.84 12.18 18.42
CA PRO A 425 -9.38 12.63 19.71
C PRO A 425 -9.11 14.15 19.72
N PRO A 426 -9.28 14.84 20.87
CA PRO A 426 -8.79 16.19 21.03
C PRO A 426 -7.30 16.30 20.74
N LEU A 427 -6.85 17.40 20.14
CA LEU A 427 -5.45 17.56 19.69
C LEU A 427 -4.39 17.27 20.77
N PRO A 428 -4.54 17.67 22.06
CA PRO A 428 -3.58 17.31 23.08
C PRO A 428 -3.46 15.80 23.32
N VAL A 429 -4.59 15.07 23.25
CA VAL A 429 -4.64 13.61 23.38
C VAL A 429 -4.01 12.95 22.16
N LEU A 430 -4.33 13.43 20.95
CA LEU A 430 -3.74 12.93 19.70
C LEU A 430 -2.20 13.05 19.68
N LEU A 431 -1.64 14.11 20.28
CA LEU A 431 -0.21 14.39 20.20
C LEU A 431 0.61 13.76 21.34
N TYR A 432 0.01 13.57 22.51
CA TYR A 432 0.76 13.23 23.73
C TYR A 432 0.05 12.23 24.64
N GLY A 433 -1.20 11.90 24.37
CA GLY A 433 -2.02 11.03 25.21
C GLY A 433 -2.21 9.64 24.61
N ASP A 434 -2.99 8.83 25.33
CA ASP A 434 -3.48 7.56 24.82
C ASP A 434 -4.78 7.79 24.03
N VAL A 435 -4.78 7.36 22.78
CA VAL A 435 -5.92 7.48 21.86
C VAL A 435 -6.73 6.19 21.74
N SER A 436 -6.40 5.14 22.49
CA SER A 436 -7.03 3.81 22.35
C SER A 436 -8.57 3.86 22.42
N ALA A 437 -9.13 4.75 23.24
CA ALA A 437 -10.59 4.94 23.38
C ALA A 437 -11.28 5.57 22.15
N PHE A 438 -10.51 6.14 21.23
CA PHE A 438 -10.97 6.81 20.02
C PHE A 438 -10.81 5.93 18.78
N VAL A 439 -10.00 4.87 18.86
CA VAL A 439 -9.70 4.01 17.72
C VAL A 439 -10.93 3.19 17.33
N VAL A 440 -11.36 3.33 16.08
CA VAL A 440 -12.48 2.56 15.54
C VAL A 440 -12.04 1.10 15.34
N PRO A 441 -12.85 0.11 15.78
CA PRO A 441 -12.62 -1.30 15.47
C PRO A 441 -12.45 -1.52 13.97
N VAL A 442 -11.53 -2.40 13.56
CA VAL A 442 -11.05 -2.46 12.18
C VAL A 442 -12.15 -2.81 11.16
N HIS A 443 -13.09 -3.70 11.53
CA HIS A 443 -14.26 -4.02 10.70
C HIS A 443 -15.24 -2.86 10.51
N LEU A 444 -15.19 -1.84 11.39
CA LEU A 444 -16.05 -0.65 11.34
C LEU A 444 -15.34 0.58 10.77
N ARG A 445 -14.05 0.48 10.44
CA ARG A 445 -13.30 1.56 9.80
C ARG A 445 -13.75 1.79 8.36
N LYS A 446 -13.52 3.00 7.87
CA LYS A 446 -13.70 3.36 6.46
C LYS A 446 -13.08 2.31 5.52
N PRO A 447 -13.84 1.78 4.55
CA PRO A 447 -13.33 0.80 3.58
C PRO A 447 -12.23 1.39 2.69
N THR A 448 -11.34 0.52 2.20
CA THR A 448 -10.29 0.89 1.26
C THR A 448 -10.10 -0.18 0.20
N GLY A 449 -9.76 0.22 -1.02
CA GLY A 449 -9.42 -0.73 -2.08
C GLY A 449 -8.14 -1.53 -1.84
N TYR A 450 -7.07 -0.88 -1.35
CA TYR A 450 -5.74 -1.51 -1.33
C TYR A 450 -5.22 -1.88 0.05
N PHE A 451 -5.29 -0.96 1.01
CA PHE A 451 -4.59 -1.14 2.29
C PHE A 451 -5.18 -0.24 3.36
N ILE A 452 -5.81 -0.83 4.37
CA ILE A 452 -6.45 -0.07 5.44
C ILE A 452 -5.45 0.57 6.41
N TRP A 453 -4.26 -0.03 6.56
CA TRP A 453 -3.26 0.39 7.54
C TRP A 453 -2.55 1.70 7.24
N GLN A 454 -2.77 2.28 6.04
CA GLN A 454 -2.33 3.64 5.70
C GLN A 454 -3.41 4.70 5.95
N LYS A 455 -4.60 4.32 6.42
CA LYS A 455 -5.71 5.25 6.68
C LYS A 455 -5.82 5.57 8.17
N ASP A 456 -6.46 6.70 8.40
CA ASP A 456 -6.73 7.21 9.75
C ASP A 456 -7.59 6.18 10.53
N PRO A 457 -7.14 5.73 11.72
CA PRO A 457 -7.85 4.76 12.54
C PRO A 457 -9.12 5.30 13.21
N PHE A 458 -9.40 6.61 13.11
CA PHE A 458 -10.54 7.29 13.72
C PHE A 458 -11.71 7.51 12.73
N GLU A 459 -11.48 7.27 11.43
CA GLU A 459 -12.46 7.50 10.36
C GLU A 459 -13.36 6.29 10.11
N THR A 460 -14.66 6.58 9.99
CA THR A 460 -15.70 5.60 9.59
C THR A 460 -16.15 5.78 8.14
N GLY A 461 -15.92 6.97 7.58
CA GLY A 461 -16.29 7.33 6.22
C GLY A 461 -16.94 8.72 6.17
N VAL A 462 -16.53 9.52 5.18
CA VAL A 462 -17.08 10.86 4.91
C VAL A 462 -17.59 10.91 3.48
N GLY A 463 -18.57 11.77 3.22
CA GLY A 463 -19.19 11.92 1.90
C GLY A 463 -20.38 10.98 1.67
N PRO A 464 -20.77 10.74 0.41
CA PRO A 464 -21.89 9.86 0.09
C PRO A 464 -21.69 8.44 0.63
N VAL A 465 -22.74 7.87 1.20
CA VAL A 465 -22.75 6.48 1.67
C VAL A 465 -22.67 5.57 0.45
N ASN A 466 -21.71 4.64 0.44
CA ASN A 466 -21.64 3.61 -0.58
C ASN A 466 -22.50 2.41 -0.15
N THR A 467 -23.73 2.35 -0.67
CA THR A 467 -24.66 1.25 -0.42
C THR A 467 -24.56 0.12 -1.45
N GLU A 468 -24.03 0.40 -2.64
CA GLU A 468 -24.00 -0.56 -3.76
C GLU A 468 -22.84 -1.54 -3.65
N GLY A 469 -21.73 -1.15 -3.01
CA GLY A 469 -20.59 -2.04 -2.79
C GLY A 469 -19.87 -2.45 -4.08
N LEU A 470 -19.91 -1.63 -5.12
CA LEU A 470 -19.35 -1.95 -6.45
C LEU A 470 -17.81 -2.03 -6.50
N LYS A 471 -17.13 -1.84 -5.37
CA LYS A 471 -15.67 -1.93 -5.26
C LYS A 471 -15.31 -2.99 -4.25
N GLU A 472 -14.17 -3.62 -4.44
CA GLU A 472 -13.70 -4.70 -3.59
C GLU A 472 -12.32 -4.39 -3.01
N ALA A 473 -12.13 -4.74 -1.74
CA ALA A 473 -10.82 -4.70 -1.11
C ALA A 473 -9.94 -5.83 -1.64
N THR A 474 -8.70 -5.52 -1.99
CA THR A 474 -7.73 -6.48 -2.55
C THR A 474 -7.34 -7.61 -1.59
N GLY A 475 -7.72 -7.55 -0.32
CA GLY A 475 -7.31 -8.49 0.73
C GLY A 475 -5.87 -8.29 1.23
N LEU A 476 -5.06 -7.44 0.58
CA LEU A 476 -3.66 -7.23 0.93
C LEU A 476 -3.45 -6.75 2.37
N ASP A 477 -4.36 -5.93 2.91
CA ASP A 477 -4.33 -5.51 4.31
C ASP A 477 -4.44 -6.65 5.31
N PHE A 478 -5.01 -7.79 4.94
CA PHE A 478 -5.02 -8.98 5.78
C PHE A 478 -3.84 -9.90 5.46
N ILE A 479 -3.64 -10.19 4.16
CA ILE A 479 -2.63 -11.13 3.66
C ILE A 479 -1.23 -10.80 4.17
N LEU A 480 -0.77 -9.55 3.95
CA LEU A 480 0.60 -9.17 4.30
C LEU A 480 0.86 -9.28 5.82
N PRO A 481 0.08 -8.64 6.70
CA PRO A 481 0.31 -8.75 8.14
C PRO A 481 0.10 -10.16 8.69
N TYR A 482 -0.87 -10.93 8.16
CA TYR A 482 -1.10 -12.31 8.61
C TYR A 482 0.14 -13.19 8.37
N TRP A 483 0.63 -13.24 7.13
CA TRP A 483 1.80 -14.07 6.80
C TRP A 483 3.08 -13.56 7.45
N MET A 484 3.24 -12.24 7.58
CA MET A 484 4.33 -11.66 8.36
C MET A 484 4.26 -12.10 9.83
N GLY A 485 3.09 -12.06 10.46
CA GLY A 485 2.89 -12.49 11.84
C GLY A 485 3.20 -13.98 12.02
N ARG A 486 2.78 -14.83 11.08
CA ARG A 486 3.14 -16.27 11.07
C ARG A 486 4.65 -16.48 10.92
N TYR A 487 5.30 -15.75 10.02
CA TYR A 487 6.74 -15.84 9.78
C TYR A 487 7.57 -15.47 11.01
N TYR A 488 7.23 -14.37 11.69
CA TYR A 488 7.94 -13.91 12.88
C TYR A 488 7.49 -14.61 14.18
N GLY A 489 6.51 -15.52 14.12
CA GLY A 489 5.99 -16.23 15.30
C GLY A 489 5.10 -15.39 16.20
N PHE A 490 4.53 -14.28 15.70
CA PHE A 490 3.56 -13.45 16.42
C PHE A 490 2.14 -14.02 16.37
N ILE A 491 1.90 -14.93 15.44
CA ILE A 491 0.64 -15.65 15.28
C ILE A 491 0.97 -17.14 15.27
N ASP A 492 0.34 -17.90 16.16
CA ASP A 492 0.52 -19.35 16.22
C ASP A 492 0.01 -20.02 14.94
N ALA A 493 0.48 -21.24 14.69
CA ALA A 493 -0.08 -22.10 13.66
C ALA A 493 -1.57 -22.41 13.96
N PRO A 494 -2.40 -22.62 12.91
CA PRO A 494 -3.79 -23.02 13.07
C PRO A 494 -3.92 -24.35 13.82
#